data_AF-A0A7K4HLM4-F1
#
_entry.id   AF-A0A7K4HLM4-F1
#
_cell.length_a   1.000
_cell.length_b   1.000
_cell.length_c   1.000
_cell.angle_alpha   90.00
_cell.angle_beta   90.00
_cell.angle_gamma   90.00
#
_symmetry.space_group_name_H-M   'P 1'
#
loop_
_entity.id
_entity.type
_entity.pdbx_description
1 polymer ?
#
loop_
_entity_poly.entity_id
_entity_poly.type
_entity_poly.pdbx_seq_one_letter_code
_entity_poly.pdbx_strand_id
1 'polypeptide(L)'
;MIHRDMICPFCGCLCDDLVITTEGNEVVQVDNACTLGTHKLMGAWKNRLKNPIMRNGGGWRDASYEEAIEYAAGVLLDADRPLLYGWSSTQGEAQGLGVSMAELLGGVIDSTTSVCHGPSILAIQEVGHPGCTLGQVKNRADLVIYWACNPTEAHPRHMSRYTTYADGFFLENAFRDRKLIVVDVRKSETTSIADEFVKVKPGGDYAVFAALRAIVRGRADVVPDTVAGVTKEQLVRIGEMCKEAKFGALFFGVGLTMAPGKYKNIRNAIELVDELNRYTKWTLTPLRGHYNVHGSNEVFTWMTGYPYAVDFSRQIAFYNPGETTAVDILARKECDACLIVASDPGAHFPKACLEHLAKIPTVLIDPMHTVTTPLCRCQIPTAVNGIDAGGTAYRMDGVPIHVKKFMDLGYPSDTEVIGRIFEQIKEVKHP
;
A
#
# COMPACT_ATOMS: atom_id res chain seq x y z
N MET A 1 -8.31 -17.83 -25.23
CA MET A 1 -7.21 -18.48 -24.49
C MET A 1 -7.55 -18.46 -23.01
N ILE A 2 -7.21 -19.50 -22.25
CA ILE A 2 -7.42 -19.55 -20.79
C ILE A 2 -6.06 -19.45 -20.11
N HIS A 3 -5.92 -18.47 -19.22
CA HIS A 3 -4.73 -18.22 -18.42
C HIS A 3 -5.02 -18.57 -16.97
N ARG A 4 -4.16 -19.36 -16.34
CA ARG A 4 -4.33 -19.87 -14.97
C ARG A 4 -3.22 -19.35 -14.06
N ASP A 5 -3.49 -19.37 -12.76
CA ASP A 5 -2.56 -18.92 -11.72
C ASP A 5 -2.08 -17.48 -11.98
N MET A 6 -3.03 -16.65 -12.42
CA MET A 6 -2.78 -15.24 -12.69
C MET A 6 -2.82 -14.43 -11.40
N ILE A 7 -1.99 -13.39 -11.34
CA ILE A 7 -1.85 -12.56 -10.15
C ILE A 7 -2.70 -11.29 -10.32
N CYS A 8 -3.53 -10.98 -9.33
CA CYS A 8 -4.36 -9.78 -9.31
C CYS A 8 -3.54 -8.54 -8.89
N PRO A 9 -3.36 -7.54 -9.78
CA PRO A 9 -2.53 -6.36 -9.50
C PRO A 9 -3.35 -5.24 -8.84
N PHE A 10 -4.23 -5.54 -7.88
CA PHE A 10 -5.12 -4.54 -7.25
C PHE A 10 -4.72 -4.17 -5.82
N CYS A 11 -5.07 -5.00 -4.84
CA CYS A 11 -4.78 -4.75 -3.41
C CYS A 11 -3.66 -5.67 -2.89
N GLY A 12 -3.18 -5.39 -1.68
CA GLY A 12 -2.12 -6.12 -1.01
C GLY A 12 -2.41 -7.59 -0.69
N CYS A 13 -3.61 -8.11 -1.01
CA CYS A 13 -3.86 -9.56 -1.00
C CYS A 13 -3.13 -10.30 -2.11
N LEU A 14 -2.78 -9.61 -3.21
CA LEU A 14 -2.02 -10.15 -4.34
C LEU A 14 -2.50 -11.55 -4.73
N CYS A 15 -3.79 -11.68 -5.05
CA CYS A 15 -4.41 -12.98 -5.29
C CYS A 15 -3.76 -13.67 -6.49
N ASP A 16 -3.34 -14.92 -6.34
CA ASP A 16 -2.47 -15.66 -7.27
C ASP A 16 -3.14 -16.91 -7.88
N ASP A 17 -4.47 -16.96 -7.81
CA ASP A 17 -5.32 -18.08 -8.22
C ASP A 17 -6.38 -17.66 -9.25
N LEU A 18 -6.17 -16.52 -9.93
CA LEU A 18 -7.13 -16.05 -10.93
C LEU A 18 -7.07 -16.93 -12.18
N VAL A 19 -8.25 -17.13 -12.78
CA VAL A 19 -8.38 -17.72 -14.11
C VAL A 19 -8.96 -16.66 -15.04
N ILE A 20 -8.25 -16.34 -16.10
CA ILE A 20 -8.60 -15.28 -17.04
C ILE A 20 -8.83 -15.89 -18.42
N THR A 21 -9.99 -15.65 -19.00
CA THR A 21 -10.31 -16.08 -20.36
C THR A 21 -10.28 -14.89 -21.30
N THR A 22 -9.49 -14.99 -22.38
CA THR A 22 -9.38 -13.97 -23.41
C THR A 22 -9.90 -14.44 -24.77
N GLU A 23 -10.44 -13.52 -25.56
CA GLU A 23 -10.75 -13.69 -26.98
C GLU A 23 -10.05 -12.57 -27.77
N GLY A 24 -9.02 -12.92 -28.54
CA GLY A 24 -8.11 -11.92 -29.11
C GLY A 24 -7.45 -11.09 -27.99
N ASN A 25 -7.60 -9.77 -28.06
CA ASN A 25 -7.05 -8.80 -27.10
C ASN A 25 -8.08 -8.33 -26.05
N GLU A 26 -9.17 -9.07 -25.87
CA GLU A 26 -10.19 -8.76 -24.86
C GLU A 26 -10.27 -9.85 -23.79
N VAL A 27 -10.46 -9.45 -22.54
CA VAL A 27 -10.86 -10.39 -21.48
C VAL A 27 -12.37 -10.49 -21.46
N VAL A 28 -12.86 -11.72 -21.62
CA VAL A 28 -14.29 -12.03 -21.63
C VAL A 28 -14.77 -12.57 -20.28
N GLN A 29 -13.87 -13.13 -19.47
CA GLN A 29 -14.19 -13.69 -18.16
C GLN A 29 -12.99 -13.65 -17.21
N VAL A 30 -13.27 -13.39 -15.93
CA VAL A 30 -12.30 -13.43 -14.83
C VAL A 30 -12.93 -14.21 -13.68
N ASP A 31 -12.43 -15.41 -13.43
CA ASP A 31 -12.82 -16.22 -12.27
C ASP A 31 -11.86 -15.99 -11.10
N ASN A 32 -12.37 -16.24 -9.89
CA ASN A 32 -11.66 -16.05 -8.62
C ASN A 32 -11.22 -14.61 -8.32
N ALA A 33 -11.50 -13.61 -9.15
CA ALA A 33 -11.33 -12.22 -8.76
C ALA A 33 -12.53 -11.72 -7.93
N CYS A 34 -12.29 -10.79 -7.00
CA CYS A 34 -13.39 -9.99 -6.45
C CYS A 34 -13.81 -8.91 -7.43
N THR A 35 -14.94 -8.23 -7.16
CA THR A 35 -15.47 -7.13 -7.98
C THR A 35 -14.41 -6.10 -8.36
N LEU A 36 -13.54 -5.69 -7.44
CA LEU A 36 -12.47 -4.72 -7.71
C LEU A 36 -11.41 -5.28 -8.69
N GLY A 37 -11.01 -6.54 -8.49
CA GLY A 37 -10.08 -7.23 -9.37
C GLY A 37 -10.66 -7.43 -10.77
N THR A 38 -11.92 -7.86 -10.86
CA THR A 38 -12.66 -8.03 -12.12
C THR A 38 -12.79 -6.70 -12.86
N HIS A 39 -13.17 -5.61 -12.18
CA HIS A 39 -13.25 -4.29 -12.81
C HIS A 39 -11.91 -3.82 -13.36
N LYS A 40 -10.82 -3.99 -12.61
CA LYS A 40 -9.48 -3.67 -13.13
C LYS A 40 -9.14 -4.53 -14.34
N LEU A 41 -9.34 -5.84 -14.24
CA LEU A 41 -8.97 -6.80 -15.27
C LEU A 41 -9.91 -6.87 -16.47
N MET A 42 -11.10 -6.26 -16.44
CA MET A 42 -12.03 -6.17 -17.58
C MET A 42 -12.09 -4.76 -18.19
N GLY A 43 -11.73 -3.74 -17.41
CA GLY A 43 -11.89 -2.33 -17.78
C GLY A 43 -10.60 -1.59 -18.14
N ALA A 44 -9.43 -2.06 -17.69
CA ALA A 44 -8.19 -1.29 -17.73
C ALA A 44 -7.72 -0.85 -19.13
N TRP A 45 -8.09 -1.54 -20.21
CA TRP A 45 -7.64 -1.18 -21.57
C TRP A 45 -8.59 -0.26 -22.34
N LYS A 46 -9.86 -0.11 -21.93
CA LYS A 46 -10.86 0.63 -22.74
C LYS A 46 -10.60 2.13 -22.81
N ASN A 47 -10.00 2.70 -21.76
CA ASN A 47 -9.76 4.15 -21.62
C ASN A 47 -8.27 4.49 -21.55
N ARG A 48 -7.42 3.59 -22.06
CA ARG A 48 -5.98 3.79 -22.04
C ARG A 48 -5.57 4.82 -23.09
N LEU A 49 -4.63 5.69 -22.73
CA LEU A 49 -4.02 6.62 -23.68
C LEU A 49 -3.27 5.83 -24.75
N LYS A 50 -3.46 6.18 -26.02
CA LYS A 50 -2.79 5.50 -27.16
C LYS A 50 -1.32 5.91 -27.29
N ASN A 51 -1.05 7.18 -27.06
CA ASN A 51 0.27 7.80 -27.18
C ASN A 51 0.53 8.63 -25.90
N PRO A 52 1.81 8.93 -25.61
CA PRO A 52 2.14 10.03 -24.71
C PRO A 52 1.41 11.32 -25.12
N ILE A 53 1.05 12.12 -24.13
CA ILE A 53 0.42 13.41 -24.34
C ILE A 53 1.21 14.50 -23.63
N MET A 54 1.30 15.67 -24.24
CA MET A 54 2.00 16.83 -23.70
C MET A 54 1.11 18.07 -23.76
N ARG A 55 1.27 18.96 -22.78
CA ARG A 55 0.59 20.25 -22.80
C ARG A 55 1.11 21.13 -23.92
N ASN A 56 0.19 21.75 -24.64
CA ASN A 56 0.49 22.77 -25.65
C ASN A 56 -0.42 23.99 -25.41
N GLY A 57 0.14 25.04 -24.80
CA GLY A 57 -0.63 26.21 -24.37
C GLY A 57 -1.71 25.83 -23.36
N GLY A 58 -2.98 25.85 -23.80
CA GLY A 58 -4.16 25.52 -22.99
C GLY A 58 -4.72 24.10 -23.13
N GLY A 59 -4.18 23.28 -24.06
CA GLY A 59 -4.71 21.95 -24.38
C GLY A 59 -3.67 20.83 -24.34
N TRP A 60 -4.04 19.67 -24.86
CA TRP A 60 -3.19 18.48 -25.01
C TRP A 60 -2.89 18.20 -26.48
N ARG A 61 -1.69 17.69 -26.76
CA ARG A 61 -1.33 17.10 -28.05
C ARG A 61 -0.71 15.73 -27.84
N ASP A 62 -0.83 14.87 -28.83
CA ASP A 62 -0.05 13.64 -28.90
C ASP A 62 1.45 13.96 -29.05
N ALA A 63 2.28 13.08 -28.48
CA ALA A 63 3.74 13.11 -28.56
C ALA A 63 4.28 11.69 -28.80
N SER A 64 5.50 11.58 -29.31
CA SER A 64 6.20 10.28 -29.36
C SER A 64 6.71 9.90 -27.97
N TYR A 65 7.05 8.61 -27.78
CA TYR A 65 7.72 8.17 -26.56
C TYR A 65 9.09 8.83 -26.42
N GLU A 66 9.83 8.98 -27.52
CA GLU A 66 11.14 9.64 -27.55
C GLU A 66 11.04 11.07 -27.03
N GLU A 67 10.10 11.86 -27.58
CA GLU A 67 9.89 13.26 -27.17
C GLU A 67 9.48 13.36 -25.70
N ALA A 68 8.58 12.48 -25.25
CA ALA A 68 8.09 12.50 -23.88
C ALA A 68 9.15 12.09 -22.86
N ILE A 69 10.00 11.11 -23.21
CA ILE A 69 11.12 10.63 -22.39
C ILE A 69 12.21 11.71 -22.29
N GLU A 70 12.58 12.33 -23.42
CA GLU A 70 13.53 13.45 -23.45
C GLU A 70 13.04 14.62 -22.60
N TYR A 71 11.76 14.98 -22.72
CA TYR A 71 11.16 16.00 -21.86
C TYR A 71 11.22 15.63 -20.38
N ALA A 72 10.94 14.37 -20.04
CA ALA A 72 10.96 13.91 -18.65
C ALA A 72 12.38 13.95 -18.06
N ALA A 73 13.38 13.48 -18.80
CA ALA A 73 14.78 13.57 -18.38
C ALA A 73 15.23 15.02 -18.22
N GLY A 74 14.90 15.91 -19.16
CA GLY A 74 15.22 17.34 -19.08
C GLY A 74 14.60 18.01 -17.85
N VAL A 75 13.32 17.80 -17.60
CA VAL A 75 12.63 18.33 -16.39
C VAL A 75 13.31 17.90 -15.10
N LEU A 76 13.78 16.65 -15.03
CA LEU A 76 14.44 16.13 -13.84
C LEU A 76 15.88 16.63 -13.69
N LEU A 77 16.62 16.78 -14.80
CA LEU A 77 17.99 17.31 -14.81
C LEU A 77 18.05 18.80 -14.46
N ASP A 78 17.04 19.56 -14.87
CA ASP A 78 16.94 21.01 -14.62
C ASP A 78 16.46 21.34 -13.19
N ALA A 79 15.95 20.36 -12.44
CA ALA A 79 15.39 20.56 -11.11
C ALA A 79 16.46 20.60 -10.01
N ASP A 80 16.31 21.53 -9.06
CA ASP A 80 17.15 21.64 -7.86
C ASP A 80 16.76 20.60 -6.78
N ARG A 81 15.46 20.25 -6.69
CA ARG A 81 14.95 19.29 -5.70
C ARG A 81 13.77 18.49 -6.28
N PRO A 82 14.02 17.58 -7.24
CA PRO A 82 12.96 16.79 -7.86
C PRO A 82 12.33 15.79 -6.87
N LEU A 83 11.00 15.66 -6.91
CA LEU A 83 10.23 14.65 -6.17
C LEU A 83 9.79 13.50 -7.08
N LEU A 84 10.14 12.28 -6.70
CA LEU A 84 9.87 11.03 -7.39
C LEU A 84 8.83 10.23 -6.57
N TYR A 85 7.56 10.26 -6.97
CA TYR A 85 6.44 9.76 -6.15
C TYR A 85 5.60 8.64 -6.79
N GLY A 86 5.12 7.70 -5.96
CA GLY A 86 4.06 6.76 -6.32
C GLY A 86 4.45 5.29 -6.11
N TRP A 87 4.99 4.66 -7.15
CA TRP A 87 5.72 3.37 -7.17
C TRP A 87 4.96 2.11 -6.72
N SER A 88 3.84 2.26 -6.03
CA SER A 88 3.17 1.18 -5.30
C SER A 88 2.31 0.28 -6.18
N SER A 89 2.10 0.70 -7.43
CA SER A 89 1.37 -0.05 -8.44
C SER A 89 2.20 -0.33 -9.71
N THR A 90 3.53 -0.37 -9.57
CA THR A 90 4.46 -0.84 -10.61
C THR A 90 5.30 -2.02 -10.10
N GLN A 91 6.22 -2.53 -10.92
CA GLN A 91 7.10 -3.67 -10.63
C GLN A 91 8.36 -3.28 -9.85
N GLY A 92 8.91 -4.24 -9.09
CA GLY A 92 10.11 -4.04 -8.27
C GLY A 92 11.33 -3.56 -9.08
N GLU A 93 11.42 -3.99 -10.33
CA GLU A 93 12.48 -3.60 -11.26
C GLU A 93 12.41 -2.09 -11.59
N ALA A 94 11.22 -1.55 -11.81
CA ALA A 94 11.00 -0.10 -12.01
C ALA A 94 11.23 0.69 -10.72
N GLN A 95 10.86 0.13 -9.56
CA GLN A 95 11.13 0.73 -8.26
C GLN A 95 12.65 0.91 -8.02
N GLY A 96 13.45 -0.09 -8.39
CA GLY A 96 14.90 -0.04 -8.25
C GLY A 96 15.55 1.04 -9.13
N LEU A 97 15.11 1.15 -10.39
CA LEU A 97 15.54 2.24 -11.28
C LEU A 97 15.13 3.62 -10.72
N GLY A 98 13.94 3.71 -10.12
CA GLY A 98 13.49 4.93 -9.43
C GLY A 98 14.44 5.37 -8.32
N VAL A 99 14.90 4.43 -7.49
CA VAL A 99 15.87 4.73 -6.41
C VAL A 99 17.20 5.21 -7.00
N SER A 100 17.76 4.49 -7.96
CA SER A 100 19.02 4.88 -8.61
C SER A 100 18.92 6.25 -9.29
N MET A 101 17.78 6.54 -9.91
CA MET A 101 17.50 7.83 -10.53
C MET A 101 17.42 8.95 -9.49
N ALA A 102 16.75 8.73 -8.36
CA ALA A 102 16.68 9.69 -7.28
C ALA A 102 18.06 10.01 -6.70
N GLU A 103 18.91 8.99 -6.53
CA GLU A 103 20.28 9.12 -6.05
C GLU A 103 21.12 9.98 -7.00
N LEU A 104 21.12 9.68 -8.31
CA LEU A 104 21.86 10.44 -9.32
C LEU A 104 21.43 11.92 -9.41
N LEU A 105 20.14 12.18 -9.20
CA LEU A 105 19.58 13.52 -9.24
C LEU A 105 19.82 14.30 -7.94
N GLY A 106 20.12 13.63 -6.82
CA GLY A 106 20.01 14.24 -5.49
C GLY A 106 18.55 14.58 -5.14
N GLY A 107 17.59 13.82 -5.67
CA GLY A 107 16.16 14.03 -5.50
C GLY A 107 15.59 13.34 -4.26
N VAL A 108 14.28 13.48 -4.07
CA VAL A 108 13.53 12.78 -3.02
C VAL A 108 12.66 11.70 -3.64
N ILE A 109 12.76 10.47 -3.15
CA ILE A 109 11.89 9.35 -3.56
C ILE A 109 10.94 8.94 -2.43
N ASP A 110 9.65 8.89 -2.74
CA ASP A 110 8.61 8.51 -1.79
C ASP A 110 7.51 7.68 -2.45
N SER A 111 6.85 6.79 -1.70
CA SER A 111 5.76 5.96 -2.22
C SER A 111 4.43 6.26 -1.51
N THR A 112 3.34 5.63 -1.95
CA THR A 112 2.02 5.77 -1.29
C THR A 112 2.03 5.35 0.19
N THR A 113 3.12 4.74 0.65
CA THR A 113 3.40 4.48 2.06
C THR A 113 3.19 5.71 2.93
N SER A 114 3.66 6.89 2.54
CA SER A 114 3.56 8.13 3.34
C SER A 114 2.11 8.56 3.62
N VAL A 115 1.16 8.18 2.76
CA VAL A 115 -0.29 8.44 2.91
C VAL A 115 -1.09 7.18 3.25
N CYS A 116 -0.43 6.10 3.68
CA CYS A 116 -1.07 4.82 4.00
C CYS A 116 -0.52 4.20 5.29
N HIS A 117 0.48 3.32 5.19
CA HIS A 117 1.07 2.58 6.32
C HIS A 117 2.45 3.12 6.76
N GLY A 118 2.84 4.32 6.35
CA GLY A 118 4.02 5.02 6.86
C GLY A 118 4.05 5.12 8.39
N PRO A 119 2.93 5.49 9.05
CA PRO A 119 2.82 5.43 10.50
C PRO A 119 3.06 4.03 11.09
N SER A 120 2.72 2.96 10.36
CA SER A 120 3.01 1.59 10.82
C SER A 120 4.51 1.31 10.79
N ILE A 121 5.22 1.75 9.75
CA ILE A 121 6.67 1.61 9.63
C ILE A 121 7.38 2.37 10.75
N LEU A 122 6.97 3.61 11.05
CA LEU A 122 7.54 4.38 12.16
C LEU A 122 7.38 3.66 13.51
N ALA A 123 6.23 3.05 13.75
CA ALA A 123 6.01 2.26 14.96
C ALA A 123 6.89 0.99 15.01
N ILE A 124 7.01 0.29 13.88
CA ILE A 124 7.87 -0.89 13.75
C ILE A 124 9.34 -0.54 14.02
N GLN A 125 9.80 0.62 13.54
CA GLN A 125 11.15 1.12 13.81
C GLN A 125 11.37 1.41 15.30
N GLU A 126 10.34 1.80 16.07
CA GLU A 126 10.46 2.05 17.51
C GLU A 126 10.43 0.77 18.36
N VAL A 127 9.57 -0.20 18.02
CA VAL A 127 9.21 -1.31 18.93
C VAL A 127 9.21 -2.71 18.29
N GLY A 128 9.63 -2.83 17.03
CA GLY A 128 9.71 -4.10 16.30
C GLY A 128 8.41 -4.50 15.59
N HIS A 129 8.43 -5.66 14.93
CA HIS A 129 7.30 -6.20 14.16
C HIS A 129 7.08 -7.70 14.44
N PRO A 130 6.17 -8.07 15.34
CA PRO A 130 5.80 -9.47 15.56
C PRO A 130 4.83 -9.97 14.48
N GLY A 131 5.31 -10.09 13.23
CA GLY A 131 4.50 -10.52 12.07
C GLY A 131 4.55 -12.02 11.77
N CYS A 132 3.76 -12.44 10.77
CA CYS A 132 3.87 -13.75 10.12
C CYS A 132 3.28 -13.72 8.71
N THR A 133 3.55 -14.75 7.91
CA THR A 133 2.88 -14.94 6.61
C THR A 133 1.39 -15.29 6.78
N LEU A 134 0.56 -14.95 5.79
CA LEU A 134 -0.88 -15.24 5.78
C LEU A 134 -1.16 -16.75 5.83
N GLY A 135 -0.21 -17.58 5.41
CA GLY A 135 -0.28 -19.03 5.55
C GLY A 135 -0.25 -19.51 7.01
N GLN A 136 0.47 -18.81 7.90
CA GLN A 136 0.45 -19.14 9.34
C GLN A 136 -0.94 -18.82 9.93
N VAL A 137 -1.49 -17.67 9.57
CA VAL A 137 -2.83 -17.25 10.03
C VAL A 137 -3.90 -18.22 9.54
N LYS A 138 -3.89 -18.59 8.26
CA LYS A 138 -4.83 -19.55 7.68
C LYS A 138 -4.81 -20.87 8.46
N ASN A 139 -3.62 -21.41 8.68
CA ASN A 139 -3.49 -22.75 9.24
C ASN A 139 -3.69 -22.83 10.75
N ARG A 140 -3.41 -21.76 11.51
CA ARG A 140 -3.26 -21.84 12.99
C ARG A 140 -4.19 -20.92 13.77
N ALA A 141 -4.53 -19.75 13.24
CA ALA A 141 -5.13 -18.71 14.07
C ALA A 141 -6.59 -19.01 14.43
N ASP A 142 -6.86 -19.26 15.70
CA ASP A 142 -8.20 -19.52 16.25
C ASP A 142 -8.87 -18.24 16.77
N LEU A 143 -8.12 -17.14 16.88
CA LEU A 143 -8.68 -15.81 17.14
C LEU A 143 -8.11 -14.78 16.16
N VAL A 144 -9.00 -14.06 15.48
CA VAL A 144 -8.64 -12.96 14.56
C VAL A 144 -9.27 -11.67 15.05
N ILE A 145 -8.47 -10.61 15.05
CA ILE A 145 -8.92 -9.24 15.31
C ILE A 145 -8.73 -8.42 14.04
N TYR A 146 -9.81 -7.83 13.51
CA TYR A 146 -9.72 -6.73 12.54
C TYR A 146 -9.90 -5.40 13.27
N TRP A 147 -8.84 -4.59 13.31
CA TRP A 147 -8.82 -3.31 14.02
C TRP A 147 -8.76 -2.14 13.03
N ALA A 148 -9.80 -1.31 13.05
CA ALA A 148 -9.97 -0.13 12.22
C ALA A 148 -9.67 -0.39 10.74
N CYS A 149 -10.22 -1.50 10.23
CA CYS A 149 -10.13 -1.92 8.84
C CYS A 149 -11.42 -2.66 8.42
N ASN A 150 -11.71 -2.60 7.12
CA ASN A 150 -12.89 -3.22 6.53
C ASN A 150 -12.47 -4.12 5.36
N PRO A 151 -11.95 -5.33 5.63
CA PRO A 151 -11.45 -6.23 4.59
C PRO A 151 -12.51 -6.61 3.55
N THR A 152 -13.80 -6.68 3.88
CA THR A 152 -14.85 -7.00 2.88
C THR A 152 -14.89 -6.01 1.72
N GLU A 153 -14.58 -4.74 1.97
CA GLU A 153 -14.56 -3.67 0.96
C GLU A 153 -13.14 -3.43 0.39
N ALA A 154 -12.14 -3.34 1.27
CA ALA A 154 -10.79 -2.92 0.87
C ALA A 154 -9.91 -4.08 0.37
N HIS A 155 -10.17 -5.29 0.87
CA HIS A 155 -9.39 -6.49 0.57
C HIS A 155 -10.32 -7.71 0.43
N PRO A 156 -11.29 -7.72 -0.52
CA PRO A 156 -12.50 -8.53 -0.40
C PRO A 156 -12.28 -10.05 -0.27
N ARG A 157 -11.19 -10.57 -0.83
CA ARG A 157 -10.82 -11.99 -0.73
C ARG A 157 -9.94 -12.33 0.47
N HIS A 158 -9.56 -11.38 1.31
CA HIS A 158 -8.69 -11.63 2.47
C HIS A 158 -9.32 -12.64 3.43
N MET A 159 -10.62 -12.47 3.72
CA MET A 159 -11.33 -13.34 4.64
C MET A 159 -11.51 -14.76 4.11
N SER A 160 -11.78 -14.90 2.81
CA SER A 160 -11.98 -16.19 2.16
C SER A 160 -10.70 -16.94 1.81
N ARG A 161 -9.57 -16.25 1.68
CA ARG A 161 -8.28 -16.90 1.38
C ARG A 161 -7.44 -17.21 2.62
N TYR A 162 -7.57 -16.41 3.69
CA TYR A 162 -6.56 -16.43 4.76
C TYR A 162 -7.10 -16.45 6.19
N THR A 163 -8.38 -16.16 6.42
CA THR A 163 -8.91 -16.04 7.80
C THR A 163 -10.26 -16.74 7.96
N THR A 164 -11.35 -15.98 8.06
CA THR A 164 -12.67 -16.43 8.53
C THR A 164 -13.28 -17.59 7.75
N TYR A 165 -13.05 -17.67 6.45
CA TYR A 165 -13.63 -18.74 5.61
C TYR A 165 -12.59 -19.65 4.95
N ALA A 166 -11.35 -19.61 5.45
CA ALA A 166 -10.25 -20.35 4.86
C ALA A 166 -9.83 -21.48 5.80
N ASP A 167 -10.26 -22.71 5.45
CA ASP A 167 -9.87 -23.90 6.18
C ASP A 167 -8.34 -24.07 6.19
N GLY A 168 -7.86 -24.57 7.33
CA GLY A 168 -6.45 -24.61 7.66
C GLY A 168 -6.04 -25.97 8.18
N PHE A 169 -4.73 -26.23 8.22
CA PHE A 169 -4.22 -27.52 8.67
C PHE A 169 -4.65 -27.89 10.11
N PHE A 170 -4.72 -26.90 11.02
CA PHE A 170 -5.10 -27.13 12.43
C PHE A 170 -6.54 -26.70 12.76
N LEU A 171 -7.31 -26.26 11.75
CA LEU A 171 -8.68 -25.77 11.90
C LEU A 171 -9.54 -26.50 10.87
N GLU A 172 -10.27 -27.52 11.31
CA GLU A 172 -11.09 -28.38 10.43
C GLU A 172 -12.27 -27.61 9.81
N ASN A 173 -12.80 -26.62 10.54
CA ASN A 173 -13.83 -25.71 10.02
C ASN A 173 -13.52 -24.28 10.45
N ALA A 174 -12.86 -23.50 9.59
CA ALA A 174 -12.40 -22.17 9.95
C ALA A 174 -13.55 -21.24 10.41
N PHE A 175 -14.74 -21.38 9.83
CA PHE A 175 -15.88 -20.53 10.18
C PHE A 175 -16.42 -20.81 11.59
N ARG A 176 -16.30 -22.06 12.08
CA ARG A 176 -16.76 -22.45 13.42
C ARG A 176 -15.65 -22.36 14.49
N ASP A 177 -14.44 -22.73 14.10
CA ASP A 177 -13.31 -22.91 15.02
C ASP A 177 -12.55 -21.61 15.27
N ARG A 178 -12.76 -20.58 14.43
CA ARG A 178 -12.11 -19.27 14.55
C ARG A 178 -13.09 -18.24 15.08
N LYS A 179 -12.68 -17.54 16.14
CA LYS A 179 -13.38 -16.36 16.65
C LYS A 179 -12.93 -15.09 15.94
N LEU A 180 -13.87 -14.21 15.66
CA LEU A 180 -13.64 -12.93 15.00
C LEU A 180 -14.08 -11.76 15.90
N ILE A 181 -13.11 -10.90 16.24
CA ILE A 181 -13.35 -9.60 16.87
C ILE A 181 -13.16 -8.51 15.82
N VAL A 182 -14.09 -7.57 15.75
CA VAL A 182 -13.94 -6.36 14.94
C VAL A 182 -13.97 -5.13 15.84
N VAL A 183 -12.95 -4.30 15.73
CA VAL A 183 -12.85 -3.02 16.44
C VAL A 183 -12.94 -1.89 15.41
N ASP A 184 -14.01 -1.11 15.44
CA ASP A 184 -14.20 -0.01 14.48
C ASP A 184 -15.12 1.06 15.07
N VAL A 185 -15.06 2.28 14.54
CA VAL A 185 -15.93 3.40 14.93
C VAL A 185 -17.34 3.27 14.34
N ARG A 186 -17.47 2.50 13.25
CA ARG A 186 -18.73 2.28 12.52
C ARG A 186 -19.05 0.80 12.39
N LYS A 187 -20.34 0.49 12.23
CA LYS A 187 -20.77 -0.84 11.76
C LYS A 187 -20.51 -0.94 10.26
N SER A 188 -19.88 -2.02 9.84
CA SER A 188 -19.60 -2.36 8.43
C SER A 188 -20.07 -3.79 8.14
N GLU A 189 -19.99 -4.22 6.88
CA GLU A 189 -20.23 -5.64 6.54
C GLU A 189 -19.26 -6.58 7.25
N THR A 190 -18.01 -6.17 7.49
CA THR A 190 -17.09 -7.00 8.31
C THR A 190 -17.63 -7.17 9.75
N THR A 191 -18.31 -6.16 10.31
CA THR A 191 -18.88 -6.26 11.67
C THR A 191 -20.08 -7.20 11.77
N SER A 192 -20.82 -7.45 10.69
CA SER A 192 -22.04 -8.27 10.73
C SER A 192 -21.76 -9.77 10.89
N ILE A 193 -20.52 -10.18 10.62
CA ILE A 193 -20.02 -11.55 10.73
C ILE A 193 -19.09 -11.75 11.94
N ALA A 194 -18.88 -10.72 12.75
CA ALA A 194 -18.03 -10.79 13.93
C ALA A 194 -18.75 -11.47 15.11
N ASP A 195 -18.02 -12.31 15.86
CA ASP A 195 -18.49 -12.82 17.15
C ASP A 195 -18.59 -11.69 18.19
N GLU A 196 -17.70 -10.71 18.11
CA GLU A 196 -17.64 -9.57 19.02
C GLU A 196 -17.34 -8.28 18.23
N PHE A 197 -18.19 -7.26 18.41
CA PHE A 197 -17.96 -5.93 17.84
C PHE A 197 -17.68 -4.91 18.94
N VAL A 198 -16.53 -4.25 18.83
CA VAL A 198 -16.06 -3.23 19.76
C VAL A 198 -16.18 -1.87 19.11
N LYS A 199 -17.19 -1.11 19.51
CA LYS A 199 -17.43 0.23 18.98
C LYS A 199 -16.62 1.27 19.74
N VAL A 200 -15.39 1.53 19.30
CA VAL A 200 -14.54 2.58 19.85
C VAL A 200 -15.00 3.97 19.36
N LYS A 201 -14.88 5.00 20.20
CA LYS A 201 -15.07 6.40 19.78
C LYS A 201 -13.94 6.82 18.82
N PRO A 202 -14.21 7.65 17.80
CA PRO A 202 -13.15 8.19 16.94
C PRO A 202 -11.98 8.80 17.72
N GLY A 203 -10.75 8.36 17.43
CA GLY A 203 -9.54 8.78 18.14
C GLY A 203 -9.31 8.09 19.49
N GLY A 204 -10.16 7.14 19.87
CA GLY A 204 -10.12 6.42 21.14
C GLY A 204 -9.19 5.21 21.18
N ASP A 205 -8.67 4.77 20.03
CA ASP A 205 -7.91 3.52 19.88
C ASP A 205 -6.71 3.43 20.82
N TYR A 206 -5.93 4.51 20.95
CA TYR A 206 -4.79 4.54 21.87
C TYR A 206 -5.19 4.20 23.30
N ALA A 207 -6.28 4.79 23.80
CA ALA A 207 -6.75 4.57 25.15
C ALA A 207 -7.26 3.13 25.34
N VAL A 208 -7.97 2.59 24.34
CA VAL A 208 -8.44 1.20 24.36
C VAL A 208 -7.26 0.22 24.38
N PHE A 209 -6.24 0.40 23.54
CA PHE A 209 -5.03 -0.41 23.58
C PHE A 209 -4.33 -0.33 24.95
N ALA A 210 -4.20 0.87 25.52
CA ALA A 210 -3.59 1.04 26.84
C ALA A 210 -4.37 0.32 27.95
N ALA A 211 -5.70 0.35 27.89
CA ALA A 211 -6.56 -0.37 28.83
C ALA A 211 -6.45 -1.89 28.67
N LEU A 212 -6.45 -2.41 27.44
CA LEU A 212 -6.24 -3.84 27.18
C LEU A 212 -4.89 -4.33 27.70
N ARG A 213 -3.82 -3.54 27.51
CA ARG A 213 -2.49 -3.85 28.05
C ARG A 213 -2.48 -3.88 29.58
N ALA A 214 -3.12 -2.89 30.23
CA ALA A 214 -3.28 -2.91 31.68
C ALA A 214 -4.00 -4.19 32.16
N ILE A 215 -5.10 -4.57 31.49
CA ILE A 215 -5.85 -5.80 31.78
C ILE A 215 -4.98 -7.05 31.59
N VAL A 216 -4.29 -7.16 30.46
CA VAL A 216 -3.42 -8.31 30.14
C VAL A 216 -2.31 -8.45 31.19
N ARG A 217 -1.79 -7.35 31.72
CA ARG A 217 -0.80 -7.31 32.81
C ARG A 217 -1.38 -7.58 34.21
N GLY A 218 -2.67 -7.88 34.33
CA GLY A 218 -3.34 -8.10 35.62
C GLY A 218 -3.60 -6.82 36.41
N ARG A 219 -3.64 -5.66 35.73
CA ARG A 219 -3.92 -4.33 36.30
C ARG A 219 -5.31 -3.83 35.88
N ALA A 220 -6.31 -4.69 35.91
CA ALA A 220 -7.68 -4.29 35.59
C ALA A 220 -8.23 -3.28 36.61
N ASP A 221 -7.68 -3.22 37.82
CA ASP A 221 -8.04 -2.29 38.89
C ASP A 221 -7.87 -0.81 38.51
N VAL A 222 -6.87 -0.49 37.68
CA VAL A 222 -6.61 0.90 37.25
C VAL A 222 -7.40 1.32 36.00
N VAL A 223 -8.14 0.40 35.39
CA VAL A 223 -8.96 0.67 34.21
C VAL A 223 -10.33 1.20 34.65
N PRO A 224 -10.77 2.38 34.16
CA PRO A 224 -12.08 2.93 34.50
C PRO A 224 -13.21 2.10 33.90
N ASP A 225 -14.45 2.30 34.38
CA ASP A 225 -15.62 1.54 33.95
C ASP A 225 -15.92 1.65 32.44
N THR A 226 -15.49 2.75 31.81
CA THR A 226 -15.53 2.90 30.35
C THR A 226 -14.27 3.58 29.82
N VAL A 227 -13.78 3.12 28.66
CA VAL A 227 -12.64 3.69 27.95
C VAL A 227 -13.05 3.94 26.51
N ALA A 228 -13.07 5.20 26.09
CA ALA A 228 -13.43 5.60 24.73
C ALA A 228 -14.72 4.96 24.19
N GLY A 229 -15.75 4.80 25.04
CA GLY A 229 -17.04 4.21 24.67
C GLY A 229 -17.13 2.70 24.78
N VAL A 230 -16.04 2.01 25.16
CA VAL A 230 -16.01 0.57 25.42
C VAL A 230 -16.08 0.32 26.92
N THR A 231 -16.93 -0.60 27.38
CA THR A 231 -17.05 -0.90 28.81
C THR A 231 -15.88 -1.74 29.30
N LYS A 232 -15.52 -1.60 30.58
CA LYS A 232 -14.47 -2.39 31.21
C LYS A 232 -14.76 -3.89 31.13
N GLU A 233 -16.01 -4.30 31.30
CA GLU A 233 -16.42 -5.71 31.20
C GLU A 233 -16.15 -6.29 29.81
N GLN A 234 -16.44 -5.50 28.76
CA GLN A 234 -16.12 -5.90 27.39
C GLN A 234 -14.61 -5.99 27.17
N LEU A 235 -13.82 -5.03 27.68
CA LEU A 235 -12.35 -5.07 27.57
C LEU A 235 -11.73 -6.25 28.32
N VAL A 236 -12.26 -6.59 29.51
CA VAL A 236 -11.82 -7.77 30.28
C VAL A 236 -12.11 -9.04 29.50
N ARG A 237 -13.34 -9.19 28.98
CA ARG A 237 -13.72 -10.34 28.14
C ARG A 237 -12.78 -10.49 26.93
N ILE A 238 -12.49 -9.41 26.22
CA ILE A 238 -11.56 -9.43 25.07
C ILE A 238 -10.15 -9.82 25.52
N GLY A 239 -9.65 -9.25 26.62
CA GLY A 239 -8.34 -9.58 27.16
C GLY A 239 -8.20 -11.05 27.54
N GLU A 240 -9.25 -11.65 28.12
CA GLU A 240 -9.32 -13.07 28.45
C GLU A 240 -9.34 -13.94 27.19
N MET A 241 -10.23 -13.65 26.23
CA MET A 241 -10.26 -14.32 24.92
C MET A 241 -8.88 -14.28 24.25
N CYS A 242 -8.17 -13.15 24.35
CA CYS A 242 -6.85 -13.01 23.75
C CYS A 242 -5.79 -13.89 24.42
N LYS A 243 -5.86 -14.06 25.74
CA LYS A 243 -4.94 -14.90 26.51
C LYS A 243 -5.22 -16.40 26.33
N GLU A 244 -6.46 -16.77 26.07
CA GLU A 244 -6.91 -18.16 25.91
C GLU A 244 -6.73 -18.70 24.48
N ALA A 245 -6.60 -17.82 23.48
CA ALA A 245 -6.35 -18.22 22.09
C ALA A 245 -5.10 -19.11 21.97
N LYS A 246 -5.10 -20.09 21.05
CA LYS A 246 -3.92 -20.90 20.73
C LYS A 246 -2.98 -20.15 19.79
N PHE A 247 -3.54 -19.37 18.88
CA PHE A 247 -2.81 -18.48 17.99
C PHE A 247 -3.71 -17.28 17.63
N GLY A 248 -3.34 -16.10 18.10
CA GLY A 248 -4.03 -14.86 17.76
C GLY A 248 -3.38 -14.12 16.60
N ALA A 249 -4.21 -13.54 15.71
CA ALA A 249 -3.75 -12.67 14.62
C ALA A 249 -4.50 -11.33 14.63
N LEU A 250 -3.76 -10.24 14.79
CA LEU A 250 -4.30 -8.87 14.73
C LEU A 250 -3.99 -8.24 13.37
N PHE A 251 -5.03 -8.00 12.58
CA PHE A 251 -4.96 -7.21 11.36
C PHE A 251 -5.43 -5.79 11.61
N PHE A 252 -4.77 -4.81 11.02
CA PHE A 252 -5.18 -3.42 11.17
C PHE A 252 -4.98 -2.62 9.89
N GLY A 253 -5.73 -1.52 9.75
CA GLY A 253 -5.72 -0.69 8.55
C GLY A 253 -5.60 0.79 8.81
N VAL A 254 -6.01 1.57 7.82
CA VAL A 254 -5.84 3.02 7.81
C VAL A 254 -6.65 3.76 8.88
N GLY A 255 -7.67 3.12 9.45
CA GLY A 255 -8.40 3.70 10.57
C GLY A 255 -7.53 3.90 11.82
N LEU A 256 -6.42 3.15 11.96
CA LEU A 256 -5.42 3.43 13.00
C LEU A 256 -4.34 4.40 12.53
N THR A 257 -3.86 4.28 11.29
CA THR A 257 -2.73 5.06 10.79
C THR A 257 -3.10 6.51 10.49
N MET A 258 -4.36 6.77 10.15
CA MET A 258 -4.89 8.10 9.78
C MET A 258 -5.72 8.75 10.88
N ALA A 259 -5.99 8.05 11.99
CA ALA A 259 -6.60 8.64 13.18
C ALA A 259 -5.59 9.48 14.00
N PRO A 260 -6.07 10.39 14.88
CA PRO A 260 -5.22 11.03 15.88
C PRO A 260 -4.34 10.01 16.62
N GLY A 261 -3.06 10.36 16.83
CA GLY A 261 -2.04 9.45 17.37
C GLY A 261 -1.19 8.75 16.30
N LYS A 262 -1.74 8.47 15.11
CA LYS A 262 -1.03 7.85 13.96
C LYS A 262 -0.15 6.66 14.38
N TYR A 263 1.18 6.82 14.33
CA TYR A 263 2.13 5.76 14.62
C TYR A 263 2.13 5.34 16.10
N LYS A 264 1.73 6.22 17.03
CA LYS A 264 1.61 5.86 18.46
C LYS A 264 0.45 4.90 18.72
N ASN A 265 -0.61 4.92 17.90
CA ASN A 265 -1.65 3.88 17.94
C ASN A 265 -1.06 2.52 17.57
N ILE A 266 -0.27 2.47 16.50
CA ILE A 266 0.32 1.22 16.01
C ILE A 266 1.36 0.69 16.98
N ARG A 267 2.19 1.56 17.56
CA ARG A 267 3.13 1.18 18.62
C ARG A 267 2.39 0.53 19.79
N ASN A 268 1.28 1.13 20.24
CA ASN A 268 0.51 0.57 21.35
C ASN A 268 -0.09 -0.81 20.99
N ALA A 269 -0.53 -0.99 19.74
CA ALA A 269 -0.99 -2.29 19.23
C ALA A 269 0.13 -3.35 19.18
N ILE A 270 1.34 -2.97 18.74
CA ILE A 270 2.51 -3.86 18.74
C ILE A 270 2.88 -4.26 20.16
N GLU A 271 2.93 -3.31 21.10
CA GLU A 271 3.23 -3.60 22.50
C GLU A 271 2.14 -4.46 23.17
N LEU A 272 0.85 -4.33 22.78
CA LEU A 272 -0.19 -5.27 23.20
C LEU A 272 0.11 -6.69 22.69
N VAL A 273 0.49 -6.85 21.43
CA VAL A 273 0.84 -8.16 20.87
C VAL A 273 2.07 -8.75 21.55
N ASP A 274 3.09 -7.95 21.88
CA ASP A 274 4.25 -8.40 22.66
C ASP A 274 3.83 -8.92 24.05
N GLU A 275 2.92 -8.23 24.73
CA GLU A 275 2.40 -8.66 26.03
C GLU A 275 1.58 -9.95 25.95
N LEU A 276 0.75 -10.09 24.91
CA LEU A 276 -0.02 -11.30 24.68
C LEU A 276 0.89 -12.50 24.38
N ASN A 277 2.04 -12.29 23.72
CA ASN A 277 3.06 -13.33 23.48
C ASN A 277 3.67 -13.92 24.76
N ARG A 278 3.45 -13.30 25.94
CA ARG A 278 3.82 -13.88 27.24
C ARG A 278 2.86 -14.97 27.72
N TYR A 279 1.67 -15.05 27.13
CA TYR A 279 0.63 -16.01 27.47
C TYR A 279 0.45 -17.04 26.37
N THR A 280 0.36 -16.59 25.10
CA THR A 280 0.12 -17.45 23.94
C THR A 280 0.61 -16.80 22.66
N LYS A 281 0.71 -17.52 21.55
CA LYS A 281 1.28 -16.97 20.32
C LYS A 281 0.36 -15.89 19.72
N TRP A 282 0.90 -14.69 19.52
CA TRP A 282 0.23 -13.61 18.80
C TRP A 282 1.09 -13.03 17.68
N THR A 283 0.43 -12.56 16.62
CA THR A 283 1.06 -11.80 15.53
C THR A 283 0.21 -10.59 15.13
N LEU A 284 0.85 -9.63 14.46
CA LEU A 284 0.23 -8.42 13.95
C LEU A 284 0.65 -8.15 12.51
N THR A 285 -0.31 -7.92 11.62
CA THR A 285 -0.06 -7.69 10.20
C THR A 285 -0.86 -6.47 9.69
N PRO A 286 -0.22 -5.44 9.12
CA PRO A 286 -0.95 -4.36 8.45
C PRO A 286 -1.64 -4.87 7.18
N LEU A 287 -2.89 -4.48 6.95
CA LEU A 287 -3.61 -4.69 5.69
C LEU A 287 -3.13 -3.68 4.63
N ARG A 288 -1.92 -3.90 4.12
CA ARG A 288 -1.26 -3.02 3.14
C ARG A 288 -2.15 -2.79 1.90
N GLY A 289 -2.21 -1.54 1.44
CA GLY A 289 -3.14 -1.07 0.42
C GLY A 289 -2.89 -1.64 -0.98
N HIS A 290 -2.08 -0.94 -1.80
CA HIS A 290 -1.80 -1.34 -3.18
C HIS A 290 -1.05 -2.68 -3.27
N TYR A 291 -1.23 -3.39 -4.39
CA TYR A 291 -0.69 -4.74 -4.60
C TYR A 291 0.83 -4.85 -4.44
N ASN A 292 1.59 -3.76 -4.67
CA ASN A 292 3.04 -3.76 -4.53
C ASN A 292 3.59 -2.62 -3.66
N VAL A 293 2.77 -2.05 -2.76
CA VAL A 293 3.28 -1.06 -1.79
C VAL A 293 4.33 -1.66 -0.86
N HIS A 294 4.17 -2.94 -0.51
CA HIS A 294 5.17 -3.66 0.28
C HIS A 294 6.50 -3.76 -0.50
N GLY A 295 6.45 -4.06 -1.80
CA GLY A 295 7.64 -4.15 -2.65
C GLY A 295 8.38 -2.82 -2.75
N SER A 296 7.66 -1.70 -2.84
CA SER A 296 8.31 -0.38 -2.83
C SER A 296 9.14 -0.16 -1.56
N ASN A 297 8.67 -0.64 -0.41
CA ASN A 297 9.45 -0.50 0.82
C ASN A 297 10.63 -1.46 0.89
N GLU A 298 10.45 -2.70 0.43
CA GLU A 298 11.55 -3.68 0.38
C GLU A 298 12.68 -3.16 -0.52
N VAL A 299 12.34 -2.75 -1.75
CA VAL A 299 13.30 -2.21 -2.73
C VAL A 299 14.03 -1.01 -2.17
N PHE A 300 13.29 -0.03 -1.64
CA PHE A 300 13.91 1.19 -1.11
C PHE A 300 14.79 0.85 0.10
N THR A 301 14.35 -0.06 0.97
CA THR A 301 15.12 -0.43 2.17
C THR A 301 16.42 -1.14 1.83
N TRP A 302 16.42 -2.13 0.92
CA TRP A 302 17.67 -2.85 0.63
C TRP A 302 18.67 -1.99 -0.15
N MET A 303 18.20 -0.98 -0.92
CA MET A 303 19.08 -0.09 -1.68
C MET A 303 19.60 1.08 -0.85
N THR A 304 18.79 1.61 0.06
CA THR A 304 19.08 2.89 0.74
C THR A 304 19.21 2.78 2.25
N GLY A 305 18.80 1.65 2.84
CA GLY A 305 18.61 1.49 4.27
C GLY A 305 17.25 1.99 4.79
N TYR A 306 16.44 2.65 3.95
CA TYR A 306 15.19 3.30 4.35
C TYR A 306 13.98 2.97 3.45
N PRO A 307 12.77 2.80 4.02
CA PRO A 307 11.62 2.25 3.28
C PRO A 307 10.79 3.23 2.43
N TYR A 308 10.86 4.53 2.70
CA TYR A 308 10.09 5.59 1.99
C TYR A 308 10.65 6.97 2.40
N ALA A 309 10.18 8.05 1.77
CA ALA A 309 10.60 9.43 2.11
C ALA A 309 12.14 9.61 2.19
N VAL A 310 12.86 9.04 1.21
CA VAL A 310 14.32 9.05 1.17
C VAL A 310 14.78 10.26 0.36
N ASP A 311 15.56 11.13 0.99
CA ASP A 311 16.09 12.37 0.41
C ASP A 311 17.58 12.20 0.11
N PHE A 312 17.98 12.39 -1.15
CA PHE A 312 19.36 12.31 -1.62
C PHE A 312 20.00 13.69 -1.86
N SER A 313 19.35 14.79 -1.51
CA SER A 313 19.87 16.15 -1.75
C SER A 313 21.22 16.43 -1.09
N ARG A 314 21.58 15.66 -0.06
CA ARG A 314 22.87 15.72 0.62
C ARG A 314 23.92 14.74 0.07
N GLN A 315 23.65 14.12 -1.08
CA GLN A 315 24.49 13.06 -1.69
C GLN A 315 24.67 11.82 -0.79
N ILE A 316 23.77 11.66 0.18
CA ILE A 316 23.63 10.49 1.05
C ILE A 316 22.14 10.20 1.20
N ALA A 317 21.77 8.95 1.49
CA ALA A 317 20.40 8.64 1.85
C ALA A 317 20.05 9.25 3.21
N PHE A 318 19.14 10.23 3.22
CA PHE A 318 18.60 10.85 4.43
C PHE A 318 17.12 10.50 4.59
N TYR A 319 16.70 10.14 5.81
CA TYR A 319 15.34 9.68 6.10
C TYR A 319 14.78 10.42 7.32
N ASN A 320 13.79 11.27 7.08
CA ASN A 320 13.07 11.97 8.14
C ASN A 320 11.59 12.18 7.77
N PRO A 321 10.73 11.14 7.86
CA PRO A 321 9.30 11.30 7.61
C PRO A 321 8.66 12.35 8.52
N GLY A 322 7.93 13.30 7.93
CA GLY A 322 7.53 14.56 8.58
C GLY A 322 8.34 15.75 8.08
N GLU A 323 9.51 15.53 7.48
CA GLU A 323 10.28 16.49 6.69
C GLU A 323 10.30 16.09 5.22
N THR A 324 10.60 14.83 4.92
CA THR A 324 10.93 14.35 3.57
C THR A 324 9.82 13.55 2.87
N THR A 325 8.58 13.55 3.39
CA THR A 325 7.47 12.88 2.69
C THR A 325 6.95 13.72 1.52
N ALA A 326 6.37 13.07 0.52
CA ALA A 326 5.81 13.76 -0.64
C ALA A 326 4.78 14.84 -0.25
N VAL A 327 3.91 14.55 0.73
CA VAL A 327 2.92 15.52 1.22
C VAL A 327 3.61 16.72 1.86
N ASP A 328 4.62 16.48 2.69
CA ASP A 328 5.38 17.53 3.39
C ASP A 328 6.09 18.48 2.41
N ILE A 329 6.85 17.90 1.49
CA ILE A 329 7.65 18.61 0.48
C ILE A 329 6.74 19.44 -0.44
N LEU A 330 5.64 18.84 -0.93
CA LEU A 330 4.69 19.54 -1.80
C LEU A 330 3.95 20.66 -1.06
N ALA A 331 3.49 20.41 0.18
CA ALA A 331 2.75 21.40 0.96
C ALA A 331 3.61 22.61 1.31
N ARG A 332 4.91 22.39 1.55
CA ARG A 332 5.91 23.44 1.81
C ARG A 332 6.52 24.05 0.55
N LYS A 333 6.15 23.53 -0.63
CA LYS A 333 6.63 24.00 -1.94
C LYS A 333 8.15 23.88 -2.09
N GLU A 334 8.73 22.85 -1.49
CA GLU A 334 10.18 22.64 -1.47
C GLU A 334 10.68 21.97 -2.76
N CYS A 335 9.88 21.12 -3.40
CA CYS A 335 10.24 20.55 -4.71
C CYS A 335 9.83 21.46 -5.86
N ASP A 336 10.62 21.47 -6.91
CA ASP A 336 10.47 22.31 -8.09
C ASP A 336 10.17 21.50 -9.36
N ALA A 337 10.25 20.18 -9.31
CA ALA A 337 9.73 19.25 -10.32
C ALA A 337 9.18 17.97 -9.69
N CYS A 338 8.30 17.27 -10.41
CA CYS A 338 7.77 15.98 -9.99
C CYS A 338 7.76 14.93 -11.11
N LEU A 339 8.19 13.72 -10.80
CA LEU A 339 7.88 12.51 -11.56
C LEU A 339 6.91 11.66 -10.72
N ILE A 340 5.71 11.42 -11.25
CA ILE A 340 4.68 10.61 -10.63
C ILE A 340 4.57 9.30 -11.39
N VAL A 341 4.72 8.16 -10.71
CA VAL A 341 4.72 6.82 -11.32
C VAL A 341 3.64 5.96 -10.67
N ALA A 342 2.72 5.42 -11.49
CA ALA A 342 1.71 4.45 -11.07
C ALA A 342 0.92 4.88 -9.80
N SER A 343 0.53 6.16 -9.75
CA SER A 343 -0.20 6.77 -8.65
C SER A 343 -1.00 7.98 -9.10
N ASP A 344 -2.05 8.32 -8.36
CA ASP A 344 -2.94 9.45 -8.65
C ASP A 344 -3.01 10.43 -7.46
N PRO A 345 -1.93 11.17 -7.12
CA PRO A 345 -1.97 12.16 -6.05
C PRO A 345 -3.03 13.24 -6.30
N GLY A 346 -3.38 13.55 -7.54
CA GLY A 346 -4.50 14.43 -7.90
C GLY A 346 -5.81 14.09 -7.19
N ALA A 347 -6.13 12.81 -7.06
CA ALA A 347 -7.32 12.34 -6.35
C ALA A 347 -7.11 12.16 -4.84
N HIS A 348 -5.87 11.95 -4.38
CA HIS A 348 -5.59 11.40 -3.06
C HIS A 348 -4.75 12.30 -2.14
N PHE A 349 -4.22 13.41 -2.63
CA PHE A 349 -3.43 14.36 -1.83
C PHE A 349 -4.26 15.55 -1.34
N PRO A 350 -3.85 16.20 -0.22
CA PRO A 350 -4.46 17.43 0.24
C PRO A 350 -4.39 18.54 -0.81
N LYS A 351 -5.38 19.44 -0.78
CA LYS A 351 -5.48 20.59 -1.70
C LYS A 351 -4.17 21.39 -1.84
N ALA A 352 -3.47 21.65 -0.73
CA ALA A 352 -2.23 22.42 -0.72
C ALA A 352 -1.15 21.79 -1.61
N CYS A 353 -1.06 20.46 -1.65
CA CYS A 353 -0.14 19.75 -2.53
C CYS A 353 -0.54 19.93 -4.00
N LEU A 354 -1.84 19.85 -4.31
CA LEU A 354 -2.36 20.00 -5.68
C LEU A 354 -2.13 21.40 -6.24
N GLU A 355 -2.29 22.43 -5.41
CA GLU A 355 -2.01 23.82 -5.77
C GLU A 355 -0.54 24.06 -6.15
N HIS A 356 0.37 23.29 -5.56
CA HIS A 356 1.80 23.34 -5.91
C HIS A 356 2.11 22.50 -7.14
N LEU A 357 1.61 21.25 -7.21
CA LEU A 357 1.75 20.38 -8.40
C LEU A 357 1.28 21.08 -9.69
N ALA A 358 0.20 21.86 -9.63
CA ALA A 358 -0.29 22.61 -10.78
C ALA A 358 0.72 23.65 -11.32
N LYS A 359 1.64 24.14 -10.48
CA LYS A 359 2.57 25.24 -10.79
C LYS A 359 3.93 24.76 -11.29
N ILE A 360 4.38 23.59 -10.83
CA ILE A 360 5.70 23.04 -11.19
C ILE A 360 5.62 22.08 -12.38
N PRO A 361 6.71 21.87 -13.13
CA PRO A 361 6.82 20.78 -14.09
C PRO A 361 6.53 19.42 -13.43
N THR A 362 5.52 18.72 -13.93
CA THR A 362 5.14 17.40 -13.44
C THR A 362 5.01 16.46 -14.62
N VAL A 363 5.67 15.30 -14.53
CA VAL A 363 5.56 14.19 -15.48
C VAL A 363 4.78 13.06 -14.83
N LEU A 364 3.80 12.51 -15.53
CA LEU A 364 2.98 11.39 -15.06
C LEU A 364 3.25 10.16 -15.91
N ILE A 365 3.71 9.07 -15.30
CA ILE A 365 3.76 7.74 -15.91
C ILE A 365 2.55 6.96 -15.39
N ASP A 366 1.50 6.91 -16.20
CA ASP A 366 0.25 6.20 -15.92
C ASP A 366 -0.49 5.86 -17.22
N PRO A 367 -1.05 4.64 -17.38
CA PRO A 367 -1.76 4.23 -18.58
C PRO A 367 -3.02 5.05 -18.91
N MET A 368 -3.71 5.62 -17.92
CA MET A 368 -5.06 6.16 -18.08
C MET A 368 -5.14 7.64 -17.74
N HIS A 369 -6.16 8.34 -18.24
CA HIS A 369 -6.51 9.64 -17.69
C HIS A 369 -6.92 9.51 -16.23
N THR A 370 -6.27 10.29 -15.36
CA THR A 370 -6.52 10.32 -13.91
C THR A 370 -6.79 11.76 -13.45
N VAL A 371 -7.08 11.94 -12.16
CA VAL A 371 -7.22 13.29 -11.59
C VAL A 371 -5.87 14.03 -11.56
N THR A 372 -4.76 13.30 -11.69
CA THR A 372 -3.40 13.86 -11.82
C THR A 372 -3.09 14.36 -13.23
N THR A 373 -3.69 13.79 -14.29
CA THR A 373 -3.51 14.24 -15.69
C THR A 373 -3.61 15.77 -15.83
N PRO A 374 -4.66 16.48 -15.37
CA PRO A 374 -4.75 17.93 -15.53
C PRO A 374 -3.66 18.70 -14.76
N LEU A 375 -2.92 18.08 -13.84
CA LEU A 375 -1.84 18.74 -13.10
C LEU A 375 -0.48 18.59 -13.80
N CYS A 376 -0.30 17.56 -14.65
CA CYS A 376 0.97 17.30 -15.32
C CYS A 376 1.18 18.15 -16.59
N ARG A 377 2.43 18.19 -17.06
CA ARG A 377 2.87 18.78 -18.33
C ARG A 377 3.06 17.73 -19.41
N CYS A 378 3.41 16.50 -19.01
CA CYS A 378 3.57 15.34 -19.87
C CYS A 378 2.97 14.13 -19.17
N GLN A 379 2.23 13.30 -19.90
CA GLN A 379 1.80 11.98 -19.44
C GLN A 379 2.25 10.91 -20.43
N ILE A 380 2.85 9.84 -19.90
CA ILE A 380 3.39 8.70 -20.66
C ILE A 380 2.61 7.45 -20.26
N PRO A 381 1.78 6.86 -21.14
CA PRO A 381 1.14 5.58 -20.85
C PRO A 381 2.14 4.44 -20.92
N THR A 382 2.03 3.48 -20.01
CA THR A 382 2.89 2.29 -19.91
C THR A 382 2.08 1.03 -19.72
N ALA A 383 2.67 -0.13 -20.02
CA ALA A 383 2.09 -1.45 -19.79
C ALA A 383 1.69 -1.66 -18.34
N VAL A 384 0.51 -2.24 -18.12
CA VAL A 384 -0.04 -2.51 -16.81
C VAL A 384 0.52 -3.85 -16.34
N ASN A 385 1.30 -3.80 -15.26
CA ASN A 385 1.83 -5.00 -14.63
C ASN A 385 0.69 -5.96 -14.21
N GLY A 386 0.82 -7.24 -14.57
CA GLY A 386 -0.21 -8.27 -14.41
C GLY A 386 -1.22 -8.35 -15.54
N ILE A 387 -1.11 -7.51 -16.58
CA ILE A 387 -1.94 -7.56 -17.79
C ILE A 387 -1.06 -7.73 -19.02
N ASP A 388 -0.31 -6.69 -19.37
CA ASP A 388 0.56 -6.61 -20.55
C ASP A 388 2.03 -6.28 -20.20
N ALA A 389 2.35 -6.23 -18.90
CA ALA A 389 3.71 -6.32 -18.37
C ALA A 389 3.76 -7.35 -17.22
N GLY A 390 4.96 -7.84 -16.92
CA GLY A 390 5.22 -8.71 -15.79
C GLY A 390 6.45 -8.25 -15.03
N GLY A 391 6.54 -8.61 -13.76
CA GLY A 391 7.61 -8.19 -12.86
C GLY A 391 7.35 -8.60 -11.42
N THR A 392 8.25 -8.24 -10.53
CA THR A 392 8.19 -8.72 -9.14
C THR A 392 7.26 -7.85 -8.29
N ALA A 393 6.37 -8.48 -7.51
CA ALA A 393 5.54 -7.81 -6.51
C ALA A 393 5.57 -8.52 -5.15
N TYR A 394 5.33 -7.78 -4.07
CA TYR A 394 5.30 -8.32 -2.70
C TYR A 394 3.92 -8.17 -2.10
N ARG A 395 3.37 -9.28 -1.61
CA ARG A 395 2.10 -9.30 -0.88
C ARG A 395 2.23 -8.58 0.47
N MET A 396 1.12 -8.22 1.10
CA MET A 396 1.11 -7.48 2.38
C MET A 396 1.97 -8.09 3.50
N ASP A 397 2.17 -9.42 3.46
CA ASP A 397 2.94 -10.22 4.40
C ASP A 397 4.39 -10.49 3.96
N GLY A 398 4.89 -9.78 2.95
CA GLY A 398 6.28 -9.84 2.48
C GLY A 398 6.62 -11.01 1.58
N VAL A 399 5.63 -11.80 1.15
CA VAL A 399 5.86 -12.89 0.18
C VAL A 399 6.06 -12.29 -1.22
N PRO A 400 7.23 -12.49 -1.87
CA PRO A 400 7.44 -12.07 -3.24
C PRO A 400 6.74 -13.03 -4.21
N ILE A 401 6.06 -12.48 -5.21
CA ILE A 401 5.38 -13.20 -6.28
C ILE A 401 5.75 -12.55 -7.61
N HIS A 402 6.21 -13.37 -8.55
CA HIS A 402 6.45 -12.90 -9.92
C HIS A 402 5.12 -12.79 -10.67
N VAL A 403 4.74 -11.56 -10.98
CA VAL A 403 3.51 -11.23 -11.71
C VAL A 403 3.74 -11.48 -13.20
N LYS A 404 2.89 -12.32 -13.81
CA LYS A 404 2.95 -12.65 -15.25
C LYS A 404 2.02 -11.74 -16.04
N LYS A 405 2.40 -11.41 -17.28
CA LYS A 405 1.48 -10.86 -18.28
C LYS A 405 0.68 -11.99 -18.95
N PHE A 406 -0.49 -11.67 -19.45
CA PHE A 406 -1.34 -12.60 -20.22
C PHE A 406 -1.77 -12.03 -21.59
N MET A 407 -1.36 -10.80 -21.92
CA MET A 407 -1.55 -10.15 -23.22
C MET A 407 -0.30 -9.38 -23.63
N ASP A 408 -0.22 -9.03 -24.91
CA ASP A 408 0.78 -8.13 -25.49
C ASP A 408 0.06 -7.01 -26.26
N LEU A 409 0.03 -5.80 -25.69
CA LEU A 409 -0.77 -4.68 -26.21
C LEU A 409 0.07 -3.58 -26.89
N GLY A 410 1.38 -3.80 -27.05
CA GLY A 410 2.26 -2.88 -27.80
C GLY A 410 2.70 -1.63 -27.04
N TYR A 411 2.55 -1.60 -25.72
CA TYR A 411 3.06 -0.53 -24.87
C TYR A 411 4.37 -0.92 -24.19
N PRO A 412 5.31 0.02 -24.02
CA PRO A 412 6.48 -0.22 -23.19
C PRO A 412 6.08 -0.36 -21.72
N SER A 413 6.79 -1.20 -20.97
CA SER A 413 6.64 -1.32 -19.52
C SER A 413 7.17 -0.09 -18.78
N ASP A 414 6.76 0.05 -17.52
CA ASP A 414 7.32 1.08 -16.63
C ASP A 414 8.84 0.98 -16.55
N THR A 415 9.41 -0.24 -16.46
CA THR A 415 10.86 -0.44 -16.43
C THR A 415 11.54 0.01 -17.72
N GLU A 416 10.93 -0.20 -18.88
CA GLU A 416 11.49 0.28 -20.15
C GLU A 416 11.47 1.80 -20.25
N VAL A 417 10.35 2.45 -19.91
CA VAL A 417 10.23 3.92 -19.95
C VAL A 417 11.16 4.57 -18.93
N ILE A 418 11.12 4.11 -17.67
CA ILE A 418 11.95 4.65 -16.59
C ILE A 418 13.43 4.36 -16.86
N GLY A 419 13.76 3.19 -17.39
CA GLY A 419 15.12 2.84 -17.77
C GLY A 419 15.69 3.77 -18.84
N ARG A 420 14.89 4.11 -19.86
CA ARG A 420 15.31 5.09 -20.89
C ARG A 420 15.50 6.50 -20.33
N ILE A 421 14.63 6.95 -19.41
CA ILE A 421 14.81 8.22 -18.70
C ILE A 421 16.11 8.19 -17.87
N PHE A 422 16.32 7.10 -17.13
CA PHE A 422 17.48 6.91 -16.27
C PHE A 422 18.80 6.94 -17.07
N GLU A 423 18.89 6.25 -18.21
CA GLU A 423 20.11 6.26 -19.02
C GLU A 423 20.42 7.66 -19.55
N GLN A 424 19.43 8.44 -20.00
CA GLN A 424 19.65 9.84 -20.41
C GLN A 424 20.18 10.71 -19.26
N ILE A 425 19.62 10.56 -18.05
CA ILE A 425 20.09 11.29 -16.86
C ILE A 425 21.54 10.89 -16.53
N LYS A 426 21.83 9.59 -16.60
CA LYS A 426 23.14 9.03 -16.29
C LYS A 426 24.22 9.50 -17.27
N GLU A 427 23.93 9.56 -18.57
CA GLU A 427 24.85 10.11 -19.58
C GLU A 427 25.25 11.57 -19.27
N VAL A 428 24.35 12.37 -18.69
CA VAL A 428 24.62 13.77 -18.33
C VAL A 428 25.37 13.89 -16.99
N LYS A 429 25.01 13.08 -15.99
CA LYS A 429 25.59 13.14 -14.63
C LYS A 429 26.92 12.38 -14.49
N HIS A 430 27.17 11.40 -15.35
CA HIS A 430 28.38 10.58 -15.41
C HIS A 430 28.88 10.42 -16.86
N PRO A 431 29.40 11.50 -17.47
CA PRO A 431 29.84 11.51 -18.87
C PRO A 431 31.12 10.69 -19.15
#